data_AF-K1S1J5-F1
#
_entry.id   AF-K1S1J5-F1
#
_cell.length_a   1.000
_cell.length_b   1.000
_cell.length_c   1.000
_cell.angle_alpha   90.00
_cell.angle_beta   90.00
_cell.angle_gamma   90.00
#
_symmetry.space_group_name_H-M   'P 1'
#
loop_
_entity.id
_entity.type
_entity.pdbx_description
1 polymer ?
#
loop_
_entity_poly.entity_id
_entity_poly.type
_entity_poly.pdbx_seq_one_letter_code
_entity_poly.pdbx_strand_id
1 'polypeptide(L)'
;MQLTHSIALDFGRDTLPITIFAKQYDKESRFVEIVPLECGKDYTLESGVTARLQLTKPDGHTVLKTATIANGVIKVELTEQTLAVAGTAVAEIGLYKGNSLLSSQIFYIEIK
;
A
#
# COMPACT_ATOMS: atom_id res chain seq x y z
N MET A 1 -12.38 -15.85 6.07
CA MET A 1 -11.93 -15.98 4.67
C MET A 1 -11.11 -14.74 4.35
N GLN A 2 -9.94 -14.89 3.71
CA GLN A 2 -9.06 -13.77 3.38
C GLN A 2 -8.88 -13.66 1.87
N LEU A 3 -8.82 -12.43 1.36
CA LEU A 3 -8.48 -12.10 -0.01
C LEU A 3 -7.26 -11.19 -0.03
N THR A 4 -6.26 -11.58 -0.80
CA THR A 4 -5.02 -10.84 -0.98
C THR A 4 -4.88 -10.40 -2.43
N HIS A 5 -4.64 -9.12 -2.67
CA HIS A 5 -4.25 -8.58 -3.98
C HIS A 5 -2.74 -8.37 -4.00
N SER A 6 -2.05 -9.00 -4.96
CA SER A 6 -0.62 -8.77 -5.16
C SER A 6 -0.40 -7.74 -6.28
N ILE A 7 0.40 -6.72 -6.00
CA ILE A 7 0.78 -5.66 -6.94
C ILE A 7 2.28 -5.40 -6.85
N ALA A 8 2.88 -4.91 -7.93
CA ALA A 8 4.26 -4.45 -7.92
C ALA A 8 4.30 -2.92 -7.94
N LEU A 9 5.05 -2.30 -7.03
CA LEU A 9 5.17 -0.84 -6.94
C LEU A 9 6.63 -0.43 -7.05
N ASP A 10 6.90 0.53 -7.94
CA ASP A 10 8.23 1.07 -8.17
C ASP A 10 8.53 2.25 -7.24
N PHE A 11 9.76 2.33 -6.72
CA PHE A 11 10.26 3.40 -5.85
C PHE A 11 11.21 4.37 -6.58
N GLY A 12 11.56 4.09 -7.84
CA GLY A 12 12.51 4.86 -8.63
C GLY A 12 11.91 5.56 -9.86
N ARG A 13 10.67 5.23 -10.25
CA ARG A 13 9.95 5.87 -11.36
C ARG A 13 8.44 5.75 -11.21
N ASP A 14 7.72 6.64 -11.87
CA ASP A 14 6.29 6.46 -12.07
C ASP A 14 6.02 5.48 -13.22
N THR A 15 4.99 4.66 -13.04
CA THR A 15 4.44 3.79 -14.09
C THR A 15 2.94 4.06 -14.25
N LEU A 16 2.26 3.35 -15.15
CA LEU A 16 0.81 3.45 -15.24
C LEU A 16 0.20 3.06 -13.87
N PRO A 17 -0.61 3.93 -13.25
CA PRO A 17 -1.11 3.66 -11.91
C PRO A 17 -1.95 2.39 -11.85
N ILE A 18 -1.70 1.58 -10.83
CA ILE A 18 -2.46 0.36 -10.57
C ILE A 18 -3.70 0.73 -9.77
N THR A 19 -4.84 0.12 -10.09
CA THR A 19 -6.07 0.23 -9.29
C THR A 19 -6.44 -1.14 -8.73
N ILE A 20 -6.68 -1.21 -7.42
CA ILE A 20 -7.25 -2.39 -6.76
C ILE A 20 -8.66 -2.10 -6.28
N PHE A 21 -9.47 -3.14 -6.09
CA PHE A 21 -10.87 -3.02 -5.71
C PHE A 21 -11.10 -3.61 -4.32
N ALA A 22 -11.78 -2.86 -3.47
CA ALA A 22 -12.15 -3.29 -2.13
C ALA A 22 -13.63 -3.01 -1.86
N LYS A 23 -14.24 -3.80 -0.98
CA LYS A 23 -15.61 -3.55 -0.53
C LYS A 23 -15.62 -2.68 0.71
N GLN A 24 -16.56 -1.74 0.78
CA GLN A 24 -16.73 -0.90 1.95
C GLN A 24 -16.95 -1.76 3.20
N TYR A 25 -16.31 -1.38 4.32
CA TYR A 25 -16.40 -2.05 5.62
C TYR A 25 -15.91 -3.51 5.70
N ASP A 26 -15.26 -4.05 4.65
CA ASP A 26 -14.53 -5.30 4.80
C ASP A 26 -13.46 -5.13 5.89
N LYS A 27 -13.36 -6.11 6.79
CA LYS A 27 -12.43 -6.11 7.93
C LYS A 27 -11.78 -7.46 8.10
N GLU A 28 -10.52 -7.48 8.52
CA GLU A 28 -9.75 -8.71 8.79
C GLU A 28 -9.70 -9.70 7.61
N SER A 29 -9.96 -9.20 6.40
CA SER A 29 -10.22 -10.03 5.22
C SER A 29 -9.61 -9.50 3.92
N ARG A 30 -9.25 -8.21 3.83
CA ARG A 30 -8.64 -7.62 2.63
C ARG A 30 -7.20 -7.23 2.89
N PHE A 31 -6.29 -7.81 2.12
CA PHE A 31 -4.86 -7.54 2.20
C PHE A 31 -4.30 -7.14 0.85
N VAL A 32 -3.27 -6.29 0.87
CA VAL A 32 -2.44 -5.98 -0.29
C VAL A 32 -1.05 -6.48 0.00
N GLU A 33 -0.50 -7.23 -0.94
CA GLU A 33 0.91 -7.63 -0.96
C GLU A 33 1.62 -6.85 -2.06
N ILE A 34 2.67 -6.12 -1.68
CA ILE A 34 3.44 -5.27 -2.55
C ILE A 34 4.80 -5.92 -2.78
N VAL A 35 5.10 -6.13 -4.06
CA VAL A 35 6.44 -6.48 -4.55
C VAL A 35 7.16 -5.18 -4.89
N PRO A 36 8.21 -4.80 -4.16
CA PRO A 36 8.90 -3.54 -4.39
C PRO A 36 9.82 -3.62 -5.61
N LEU A 37 9.80 -2.57 -6.43
CA LEU A 37 10.67 -2.40 -7.60
C LEU A 37 11.46 -1.09 -7.52
N GLU A 38 12.56 -1.02 -8.26
CA GLU A 38 13.33 0.20 -8.51
C GLU A 38 13.66 0.26 -10.01
N CYS A 39 13.09 1.25 -10.71
CA CYS A 39 13.25 1.40 -12.15
C CYS A 39 12.92 0.12 -12.94
N GLY A 40 11.88 -0.61 -12.52
CA GLY A 40 11.38 -1.84 -13.13
C GLY A 40 12.17 -3.10 -12.79
N LYS A 41 13.12 -3.03 -11.85
CA LYS A 41 13.88 -4.19 -11.35
C LYS A 41 13.52 -4.49 -9.91
N ASP A 42 13.74 -5.73 -9.46
CA ASP A 42 13.51 -6.11 -8.07
C ASP A 42 14.27 -5.20 -7.10
N TYR A 43 13.56 -4.63 -6.13
CA TYR A 43 14.14 -3.80 -5.10
C TYR A 43 14.29 -4.59 -3.79
N THR A 44 15.52 -4.74 -3.31
CA THR A 44 15.78 -5.44 -2.05
C THR A 44 15.59 -4.50 -0.88
N LEU A 45 14.58 -4.77 -0.05
CA LEU A 45 14.33 -3.99 1.17
C LEU A 45 15.50 -4.14 2.16
N GLU A 46 16.01 -3.00 2.62
CA GLU A 46 17.04 -2.97 3.66
C GLU A 46 16.51 -3.44 5.02
N SER A 47 17.39 -4.06 5.81
CA SER A 47 17.08 -4.37 7.21
C SER A 47 16.83 -3.08 8.02
N GLY A 48 15.87 -3.18 8.96
CA GLY A 48 15.48 -2.08 9.85
C GLY A 48 14.52 -1.06 9.24
N VAL A 49 14.05 -1.27 8.00
CA VAL A 49 13.03 -0.43 7.37
C VAL A 49 11.65 -0.72 7.96
N THR A 50 10.88 0.33 8.22
CA THR A 50 9.45 0.24 8.52
C THR A 50 8.64 0.64 7.29
N ALA A 51 7.82 -0.27 6.76
CA ALA A 51 6.89 0.04 5.68
C ALA A 51 5.54 0.50 6.24
N ARG A 52 4.95 1.54 5.64
CA ARG A 52 3.59 2.00 5.95
C ARG A 52 2.80 2.26 4.68
N LEU A 53 1.55 1.83 4.68
CA LEU A 53 0.55 2.34 3.75
C LEU A 53 0.20 3.77 4.16
N GLN A 54 0.36 4.70 3.22
CA GLN A 54 -0.12 6.07 3.32
C GLN A 54 -1.30 6.21 2.37
N LEU A 55 -2.52 6.31 2.91
CA LEU A 55 -3.73 6.32 2.11
C LEU A 55 -4.58 7.53 2.44
N THR A 56 -4.94 8.31 1.43
CA THR A 56 -5.93 9.38 1.53
C THR A 56 -7.26 8.87 1.03
N LYS A 57 -8.26 8.84 1.93
CA LYS A 57 -9.61 8.39 1.64
C LYS A 57 -10.35 9.40 0.74
N PRO A 58 -11.49 8.99 0.13
CA PRO A 58 -12.33 9.91 -0.65
C PRO A 58 -12.84 11.13 0.13
N ASP A 59 -12.97 11.03 1.46
CA ASP A 59 -13.35 12.13 2.34
C ASP A 59 -12.18 13.07 2.73
N GLY A 60 -10.99 12.86 2.14
CA GLY A 60 -9.79 13.66 2.38
C GLY A 60 -8.99 13.28 3.63
N HIS A 61 -9.46 12.35 4.47
CA HIS A 61 -8.69 11.94 5.65
C HIS A 61 -7.62 10.90 5.30
N THR A 62 -6.41 11.13 5.81
CA THR A 62 -5.28 10.21 5.62
C THR A 62 -5.22 9.16 6.73
N VAL A 63 -4.97 7.91 6.34
CA VAL A 63 -4.69 6.76 7.20
C VAL A 63 -3.23 6.36 7.00
N LEU A 64 -2.48 6.26 8.10
CA LEU A 64 -1.15 5.68 8.12
C LEU A 64 -1.22 4.32 8.81
N LYS A 65 -0.92 3.25 8.06
CA LYS A 65 -0.99 1.87 8.58
C LYS A 65 0.36 1.17 8.40
N THR A 66 0.96 0.75 9.51
CA THR A 66 2.18 -0.06 9.47
C THR A 66 1.91 -1.41 8.81
N ALA A 67 2.76 -1.75 7.84
CA ALA A 67 2.75 -3.01 7.12
C ALA A 67 3.73 -4.01 7.75
N THR A 68 3.51 -5.29 7.50
CA THR A 68 4.48 -6.35 7.82
C THR A 68 5.38 -6.60 6.62
N ILE A 69 6.68 -6.79 6.85
CA ILE A 69 7.64 -7.17 5.82
C ILE A 69 8.08 -8.60 6.06
N ALA A 70 7.93 -9.47 5.07
CA ALA A 70 8.39 -10.86 5.14
C ALA A 70 8.86 -11.32 3.75
N ASN A 71 10.05 -11.94 3.69
CA ASN A 71 10.64 -12.46 2.44
C ASN A 71 10.67 -11.42 1.30
N GLY A 72 10.97 -10.15 1.62
CA GLY A 72 11.02 -9.06 0.64
C GLY A 72 9.66 -8.53 0.18
N VAL A 73 8.55 -9.08 0.68
CA VAL A 73 7.18 -8.67 0.35
C VAL A 73 6.63 -7.82 1.49
N ILE A 74 5.97 -6.71 1.13
CA ILE A 74 5.29 -5.82 2.07
C ILE A 74 3.81 -6.20 2.08
N LYS A 75 3.26 -6.53 3.24
CA LYS A 75 1.85 -6.93 3.40
C LYS A 75 1.13 -5.96 4.33
N VAL A 76 0.00 -5.43 3.87
CA VAL A 76 -0.83 -4.52 4.66
C VAL A 76 -2.31 -4.90 4.58
N GLU A 77 -2.99 -4.80 5.71
CA GLU A 77 -4.44 -4.94 5.78
C GLU A 77 -5.14 -3.64 5.35
N LEU A 78 -6.14 -3.76 4.48
CA LEU A 78 -7.12 -2.70 4.24
C LEU A 78 -8.20 -2.80 5.31
N THR A 79 -8.03 -2.04 6.39
CA THR A 79 -8.92 -2.10 7.56
C THR A 79 -10.31 -1.53 7.27
N GLU A 80 -11.27 -1.81 8.15
CA GLU A 80 -12.60 -1.16 8.12
C GLU A 80 -12.50 0.37 8.06
N GLN A 81 -11.56 0.97 8.80
CA GLN A 81 -11.31 2.42 8.78
C GLN A 81 -10.77 2.89 7.42
N THR A 82 -9.89 2.11 6.80
CA THR A 82 -9.35 2.37 5.45
C THR A 82 -10.48 2.33 4.42
N LEU A 83 -11.42 1.41 4.59
CA LEU A 83 -12.51 1.13 3.67
C LEU A 83 -13.84 1.78 4.08
N ALA A 84 -13.81 2.78 4.96
CA ALA A 84 -15.02 3.35 5.54
C ALA A 84 -15.80 4.25 4.58
N VAL A 85 -15.16 4.81 3.55
CA VAL A 85 -15.77 5.78 2.63
C VAL A 85 -15.66 5.28 1.20
N ALA A 86 -16.80 5.12 0.52
CA ALA A 86 -16.86 4.72 -0.87
C ALA A 86 -16.28 5.79 -1.80
N GLY A 87 -15.70 5.35 -2.91
CA GLY A 87 -14.98 6.17 -3.89
C GLY A 87 -13.52 5.76 -4.05
N THR A 88 -12.76 6.58 -4.77
CA THR A 88 -11.35 6.30 -5.05
C THR A 88 -10.45 6.88 -3.95
N ALA A 89 -9.77 5.99 -3.22
CA ALA A 89 -8.68 6.38 -2.33
C ALA A 89 -7.35 6.40 -3.10
N VAL A 90 -6.47 7.34 -2.73
CA VAL A 90 -5.12 7.48 -3.29
C VAL A 90 -4.12 6.94 -2.27
N ALA A 91 -3.18 6.10 -2.69
CA ALA A 91 -2.26 5.46 -1.79
C ALA A 91 -0.83 5.32 -2.33
N GLU A 92 0.12 5.22 -1.41
CA GLU A 92 1.52 4.85 -1.65
C GLU A 92 2.07 4.05 -0.48
N ILE A 93 3.21 3.38 -0.69
CA ILE A 93 3.99 2.77 0.39
C ILE A 93 5.16 3.68 0.73
N GLY A 94 5.22 4.11 1.99
CA GLY A 94 6.40 4.78 2.55
C GLY A 94 7.32 3.79 3.26
N LEU A 95 8.60 3.81 2.90
CA LEU A 95 9.67 3.11 3.59
C LEU A 95 10.43 4.08 4.49
N TYR A 96 10.39 3.84 5.80
CA TYR A 96 11.00 4.70 6.81
C TYR A 96 12.24 4.04 7.41
N LYS A 97 13.34 4.79 7.52
CA LYS A 97 14.55 4.38 8.23
C LYS A 97 15.19 5.58 8.92
N GLY A 98 15.06 5.65 10.24
CA GLY A 98 15.44 6.86 11.01
C GLY A 98 14.59 8.06 10.55
N ASN A 99 15.25 9.12 10.09
CA ASN A 99 14.61 10.33 9.57
C ASN A 99 14.37 10.30 8.04
N SER A 100 14.79 9.23 7.36
CA SER A 100 14.65 9.10 5.91
C SER A 100 13.31 8.46 5.55
N LEU A 101 12.72 8.96 4.46
CA LEU A 101 11.52 8.43 3.82
C LEU A 101 11.80 8.21 2.32
N LEU A 102 11.45 7.03 1.83
CA LEU A 102 11.36 6.71 0.41
C LEU A 102 9.92 6.27 0.10
N SER A 103 9.24 6.97 -0.81
CA SER A 103 7.86 6.66 -1.22
C SER A 103 7.84 5.91 -2.55
N SER A 104 6.89 4.98 -2.70
CA SER A 104 6.61 4.34 -3.97
C SER A 104 5.87 5.27 -4.92
N GLN A 105 5.73 4.87 -6.18
CA GLN A 105 4.69 5.36 -7.07
C GLN A 105 3.30 5.26 -6.41
N ILE A 106 2.38 6.10 -6.87
CA ILE A 106 0.99 6.11 -6.43
C ILE A 106 0.23 4.92 -7.03
N PHE A 107 -0.70 4.37 -6.26
CA PHE A 107 -1.74 3.45 -6.70
C PHE A 107 -3.10 3.85 -6.12
N TYR A 108 -4.18 3.30 -6.69
CA TYR A 108 -5.54 3.63 -6.31
C TYR A 108 -6.24 2.43 -5.68
N ILE A 109 -7.13 2.72 -4.72
CA ILE A 109 -8.07 1.75 -4.17
C ILE A 109 -9.47 2.25 -4.45
N GLU A 110 -10.19 1.52 -5.31
CA GLU A 110 -11.59 1.78 -5.58
C GLU A 110 -12.45 1.05 -4.54
N ILE A 111 -13.13 1.82 -3.69
CA ILE A 111 -13.94 1.34 -2.57
C ILE A 111 -15.43 1.40 -2.96
N LYS A 112 -16.11 0.26 -2.95
CA LYS A 112 -17.53 0.14 -3.36
C LYS A 112 -18.38 -0.66 -2.39
#